data_AF-A0A1M6YIS0-F1
#
_entry.id   AF-A0A1M6YIS0-F1
#
_cell.length_a   1.000
_cell.length_b   1.000
_cell.length_c   1.000
_cell.angle_alpha   90.00
_cell.angle_beta   90.00
_cell.angle_gamma   90.00
#
_symmetry.space_group_name_H-M   'P 1'
#
loop_
_entity.id
_entity.type
_entity.pdbx_description
1 polymer ?
#
loop_
_entity_poly.entity_id
_entity_poly.type
_entity_poly.pdbx_seq_one_letter_code
_entity_poly.pdbx_strand_id
1 'polypeptide(L)'
;MRTVACARFLLADVLRSQRVLLPVILCAGALAVLYGGDPGALPAPWAASVLVLYPVATWLALVVANTEDPPARPVVIAAAGGTGRVVVARLALALAGGAAVVVWAVERRR
;
A
#
# COMPACT_ATOMS: atom_id res chain seq x y z
N MET A 1 0.75 10.20 -21.90
CA MET A 1 0.27 8.97 -21.24
C MET A 1 -0.98 9.27 -20.40
N ARG A 2 -2.02 8.43 -20.42
CA ARG A 2 -3.22 8.60 -19.54
C ARG A 2 -2.85 8.26 -18.08
N THR A 3 -3.50 8.87 -17.09
CA THR A 3 -3.23 8.64 -15.64
C THR A 3 -3.26 7.16 -15.26
N VAL A 4 -4.21 6.40 -15.82
CA VAL A 4 -4.32 4.95 -15.59
C VAL A 4 -3.11 4.18 -16.13
N ALA A 5 -2.58 4.57 -17.29
CA ALA A 5 -1.38 3.94 -17.83
C ALA A 5 -0.15 4.24 -16.95
N CYS A 6 -0.03 5.47 -16.43
CA CYS A 6 1.01 5.85 -15.47
C CYS A 6 0.88 5.04 -14.16
N ALA A 7 -0.33 4.87 -13.63
CA ALA A 7 -0.58 4.06 -12.44
C ALA A 7 -0.21 2.59 -12.66
N ARG A 8 -0.52 2.01 -13.83
CA ARG A 8 -0.12 0.63 -14.18
C ARG A 8 1.38 0.45 -14.28
N PHE A 9 2.08 1.43 -14.86
CA PHE A 9 3.53 1.44 -14.94
C PHE A 9 4.16 1.48 -13.54
N LEU A 10 3.73 2.42 -12.70
CA LEU A 10 4.19 2.54 -11.32
C LEU A 10 3.88 1.29 -10.49
N LEU A 11 2.69 0.70 -10.68
CA LEU A 11 2.32 -0.54 -10.01
C LEU A 11 3.29 -1.67 -10.38
N ALA A 12 3.61 -1.84 -11.67
CA ALA A 12 4.55 -2.87 -12.10
C ALA A 12 5.94 -2.69 -11.48
N ASP A 13 6.39 -1.44 -11.37
CA ASP A 13 7.65 -1.08 -10.74
C ASP A 13 7.66 -1.38 -9.23
N VAL A 14 6.60 -0.96 -8.53
CA VAL A 14 6.40 -1.25 -7.10
C VAL A 14 6.40 -2.75 -6.84
N LEU A 15 5.67 -3.53 -7.64
CA LEU A 15 5.60 -4.98 -7.48
C LEU A 15 6.95 -5.65 -7.77
N ARG A 16 7.69 -5.17 -8.79
CA ARG A 16 9.02 -5.67 -9.11
C ARG A 16 10.03 -5.37 -8.01
N SER A 17 9.89 -4.23 -7.32
CA SER A 17 10.76 -3.87 -6.21
C SER A 17 10.65 -4.82 -5.01
N GLN A 18 9.53 -5.54 -4.90
CA GLN A 18 9.17 -6.41 -3.76
C GLN A 18 9.16 -5.72 -2.39
N ARG A 19 9.38 -4.40 -2.32
CA ARG A 19 9.41 -3.62 -1.08
C ARG A 19 8.06 -3.58 -0.36
N VAL A 20 6.98 -3.93 -1.06
CA VAL A 20 5.63 -4.08 -0.49
C VAL A 20 5.46 -5.34 0.35
N LEU A 21 6.33 -6.35 0.20
CA LEU A 21 6.16 -7.63 0.89
C LEU A 21 6.28 -7.48 2.40
N LEU A 22 7.30 -6.76 2.87
CA LEU A 22 7.56 -6.61 4.30
C LEU A 22 6.39 -5.96 5.07
N PRO A 23 5.85 -4.79 4.69
CA PRO A 23 4.71 -4.20 5.40
C PRO A 23 3.46 -5.09 5.34
N VAL A 24 3.22 -5.82 4.25
CA VAL A 24 2.09 -6.76 4.13
C VAL A 24 2.27 -7.96 5.05
N ILE A 25 3.46 -8.56 5.10
CA ILE A 25 3.78 -9.69 5.98
C ILE A 25 3.66 -9.29 7.45
N LEU A 26 4.16 -8.09 7.82
CA LEU A 26 4.05 -7.59 9.19
C LEU A 26 2.59 -7.37 9.59
N CYS A 27 1.77 -6.82 8.69
CA CYS A 27 0.34 -6.68 8.92
C CYS A 27 -0.34 -8.05 9.11
N ALA A 28 -0.05 -9.00 8.22
CA ALA A 28 -0.57 -10.36 8.28
C ALA A 28 -0.19 -11.08 9.58
N GLY A 29 1.07 -10.95 10.02
CA GLY A 29 1.57 -11.53 11.25
C GLY A 29 0.93 -10.90 12.49
N ALA A 30 0.82 -9.58 12.54
CA ALA A 30 0.15 -8.89 13.64
C ALA A 30 -1.33 -9.29 13.75
N LEU A 31 -2.05 -9.39 12.63
CA LEU A 31 -3.43 -9.87 12.61
C LEU A 31 -3.54 -11.35 13.02
N ALA A 32 -2.60 -12.19 12.60
CA ALA A 32 -2.55 -13.59 13.04
C ALA A 32 -2.35 -13.71 14.56
N VAL A 33 -1.52 -12.84 15.16
CA VAL A 33 -1.35 -12.79 16.63
C VAL A 33 -2.63 -12.31 17.32
N LEU A 34 -3.26 -11.25 16.80
CA LEU A 34 -4.46 -10.66 17.42
C LEU A 34 -5.70 -11.55 17.29
N TYR A 35 -5.82 -12.34 16.22
CA TYR A 35 -7.05 -13.08 15.86
C TYR A 35 -6.86 -14.60 15.69
N GLY A 36 -5.66 -15.14 15.95
CA GLY A 36 -5.36 -16.57 15.73
C GLY A 36 -5.94 -17.53 16.79
N GLY A 37 -6.54 -17.00 17.86
CA GLY A 37 -7.14 -17.77 18.95
C GLY A 37 -8.55 -17.28 19.26
N ASP A 38 -8.87 -17.11 20.54
CA ASP A 38 -10.07 -16.40 20.98
C ASP A 38 -9.71 -14.92 21.22
N PRO A 39 -9.96 -14.00 20.27
CA PRO A 39 -9.59 -12.58 20.38
C PRO A 39 -10.36 -11.84 21.50
N GLY A 40 -11.27 -12.52 22.20
CA GLY A 40 -12.11 -11.94 23.23
C GLY A 40 -13.17 -11.00 22.66
N ALA A 41 -13.92 -10.36 23.55
CA ALA A 41 -14.93 -9.39 23.14
C ALA A 41 -14.29 -8.12 22.56
N LEU A 42 -14.86 -7.64 21.46
CA LEU A 42 -14.61 -6.28 20.95
C LEU A 42 -14.88 -5.26 22.07
N PRO A 43 -14.06 -4.19 22.23
CA PRO A 43 -13.36 -3.45 21.17
C PRO A 43 -11.82 -3.53 21.17
N ALA A 44 -11.19 -4.17 22.15
CA ALA A 44 -9.72 -4.19 22.29
C ALA A 44 -8.95 -4.68 21.04
N PRO A 45 -9.26 -5.85 20.43
CA PRO A 45 -8.52 -6.33 19.26
C PRO A 45 -8.77 -5.46 18.01
N TRP A 46 -9.91 -4.77 17.95
CA TRP A 46 -10.20 -3.80 16.89
C TRP A 46 -9.28 -2.57 17.00
N ALA A 47 -9.17 -1.96 18.18
CA ALA A 47 -8.30 -0.80 18.39
C ALA A 47 -6.84 -1.14 18.09
N ALA A 48 -6.37 -2.30 18.55
CA ALA A 48 -5.03 -2.80 18.25
C ALA A 48 -4.80 -2.96 16.73
N SER A 49 -5.78 -3.49 16.00
CA SER A 49 -5.66 -3.64 14.53
C SER A 49 -5.57 -2.31 13.78
N VAL A 50 -6.29 -1.28 14.23
CA VAL A 50 -6.21 0.08 13.66
C VAL A 50 -4.83 0.70 13.89
N LEU A 51 -4.28 0.54 15.10
CA LEU A 51 -2.95 1.01 15.46
C LEU A 51 -1.84 0.35 14.62
N VAL A 52 -2.00 -0.92 14.26
CA VAL A 52 -1.09 -1.63 13.35
C VAL A 52 -1.26 -1.18 11.90
N LEU A 53 -2.49 -0.93 11.47
CA LEU A 53 -2.79 -0.59 10.08
C LEU A 53 -2.18 0.77 9.67
N TYR A 54 -2.16 1.75 10.58
CA TYR A 54 -1.62 3.08 10.29
C TYR A 54 -0.15 3.09 9.83
N PRO A 55 0.82 2.50 10.58
CA PRO A 55 2.21 2.45 10.12
C PRO A 55 2.38 1.58 8.87
N VAL A 56 1.58 0.51 8.70
CA VAL A 56 1.60 -0.32 7.49
C VAL A 56 1.17 0.49 6.26
N ALA A 57 0.06 1.22 6.36
CA ALA A 57 -0.43 2.07 5.28
C ALA A 57 0.56 3.20 4.94
N THR A 58 1.16 3.80 5.98
CA THR A 58 2.21 4.82 5.81
C THR A 58 3.43 4.26 5.11
N TRP A 59 3.87 3.06 5.49
CA TRP A 59 4.99 2.38 4.86
C TRP A 59 4.68 2.07 3.38
N LEU A 60 3.50 1.55 3.06
CA LEU A 60 3.09 1.32 1.68
C LEU A 60 3.11 2.62 0.86
N ALA A 61 2.63 3.72 1.42
CA ALA A 61 2.70 5.04 0.77
C ALA A 61 4.15 5.47 0.53
N LEU A 62 5.06 5.24 1.48
CA LEU A 62 6.49 5.52 1.32
C LEU A 62 7.14 4.66 0.22
N VAL A 63 6.78 3.37 0.12
CA VAL A 63 7.27 2.50 -0.95
C VAL A 63 6.81 3.04 -2.31
N VAL A 64 5.53 3.38 -2.45
CA VAL A 64 4.99 3.95 -3.69
C VAL A 64 5.64 5.30 -4.03
N ALA A 65 5.88 6.15 -3.02
CA ALA A 65 6.52 7.44 -3.21
C ALA A 65 7.96 7.33 -3.70
N ASN A 66 8.69 6.30 -3.24
CA ASN A 66 10.13 6.09 -3.46
C ASN A 66 10.44 4.87 -4.33
N THR A 67 9.50 4.41 -5.15
CA THR A 67 9.73 3.26 -6.04
C THR A 67 10.67 3.62 -7.19
N GLU A 68 10.52 4.82 -7.75
CA GLU A 68 11.31 5.29 -8.87
C GLU A 68 12.63 5.89 -8.39
N ASP A 69 13.73 5.54 -9.07
CA ASP A 69 15.01 6.18 -8.85
C ASP A 69 14.95 7.69 -9.23
N PRO A 70 15.59 8.58 -8.44
CA PRO A 70 15.63 10.01 -8.73
C PRO A 70 15.99 10.39 -10.19
N PRO A 71 16.98 9.75 -10.85
CA PRO A 71 17.32 10.07 -12.24
C PRO A 71 16.26 9.63 -13.27
N ALA A 72 15.44 8.62 -12.97
CA ALA A 72 14.42 8.12 -13.90
C ALA A 72 13.11 8.94 -13.84
N ARG A 73 12.85 9.60 -12.71
CA ARG A 73 11.61 10.34 -12.43
C ARG A 73 11.27 11.45 -13.46
N PRO A 74 12.22 12.26 -13.98
CA PRO A 74 11.92 13.26 -14.99
C PRO A 74 11.37 12.67 -16.31
N VAL A 75 11.86 11.50 -16.71
CA VAL A 75 11.40 10.80 -17.92
C VAL A 75 9.94 10.40 -17.78
N VAL A 76 9.55 9.89 -16.61
CA VAL A 76 8.16 9.49 -16.34
C VAL A 76 7.25 10.72 -16.26
N ILE A 77 7.71 11.81 -15.65
CA ILE A 77 6.97 13.08 -15.63
C ILE A 77 6.75 13.62 -17.06
N ALA A 78 7.78 13.59 -17.89
CA ALA A 78 7.69 14.01 -19.30
C ALA A 78 6.72 13.11 -20.09
N ALA A 79 6.83 11.78 -19.95
CA ALA A 79 5.94 10.82 -20.61
C ALA A 79 4.48 10.91 -20.13
N ALA A 80 4.28 11.22 -18.84
CA ALA A 80 2.97 11.48 -18.25
C ALA A 80 2.34 12.78 -18.77
N GLY A 81 3.15 13.73 -19.23
CA GLY A 81 2.72 15.07 -19.62
C GLY A 81 2.48 15.97 -18.41
N GLY A 82 3.28 15.81 -17.36
CA GLY A 82 3.30 16.70 -16.20
C GLY A 82 3.26 15.99 -14.83
N THR A 83 3.71 16.70 -13.80
CA THR A 83 3.89 16.20 -12.42
C THR A 83 2.56 15.79 -11.77
N GLY A 84 1.49 16.56 -12.00
CA GLY A 84 0.18 16.32 -11.38
C GLY A 84 -0.38 14.93 -11.67
N ARG A 85 -0.23 14.43 -12.90
CA ARG A 85 -0.69 13.07 -13.27
C ARG A 85 0.07 11.98 -12.54
N VAL A 86 1.38 12.15 -12.35
CA VAL A 86 2.20 11.18 -11.63
C VAL A 86 1.89 11.21 -10.12
N VAL A 87 1.62 12.39 -9.56
CA VAL A 87 1.16 12.52 -8.16
C VAL A 87 -0.18 11.82 -7.96
N VAL A 88 -1.16 12.08 -8.84
CA VAL A 88 -2.47 11.39 -8.79
C VAL A 88 -2.31 9.88 -8.93
N ALA A 89 -1.46 9.41 -9.84
CA ALA A 89 -1.20 7.99 -10.02
C ALA A 89 -0.57 7.35 -8.76
N ARG A 90 0.40 8.02 -8.11
CA ARG A 90 0.99 7.57 -6.83
C ARG A 90 -0.04 7.54 -5.71
N LEU A 91 -0.84 8.59 -5.57
CA LEU A 91 -1.89 8.67 -4.55
C LEU A 91 -2.92 7.55 -4.76
N ALA A 92 -3.41 7.37 -5.98
CA ALA A 92 -4.34 6.29 -6.31
C ALA A 92 -3.75 4.92 -5.98
N LEU A 93 -2.47 4.70 -6.27
CA LEU A 93 -1.79 3.44 -6.00
C LEU A 93 -1.60 3.19 -4.49
N ALA A 94 -1.19 4.20 -3.72
CA ALA A 94 -1.05 4.09 -2.27
C ALA A 94 -2.40 3.81 -1.59
N LEU A 95 -3.47 4.52 -2.00
CA LEU A 95 -4.81 4.30 -1.50
C LEU A 95 -5.34 2.91 -1.87
N ALA A 96 -5.14 2.48 -3.12
CA ALA A 96 -5.54 1.15 -3.57
C ALA A 96 -4.79 0.03 -2.82
N GLY A 97 -3.49 0.20 -2.59
CA GLY A 97 -2.68 -0.75 -1.82
C GLY A 97 -3.15 -0.86 -0.37
N GLY A 98 -3.40 0.28 0.30
CA GLY A 98 -3.95 0.29 1.65
C GLY A 98 -5.35 -0.35 1.71
N ALA A 99 -6.24 0.00 0.79
CA ALA A 99 -7.57 -0.59 0.70
C ALA A 99 -7.52 -2.11 0.46
N ALA A 100 -6.62 -2.59 -0.39
CA ALA A 100 -6.43 -4.01 -0.64
C ALA A 100 -6.03 -4.79 0.62
N VAL A 101 -5.11 -4.22 1.43
CA VAL A 101 -4.72 -4.83 2.72
C VAL A 101 -5.90 -4.88 3.68
N VAL A 102 -6.71 -3.81 3.75
CA VAL A 102 -7.91 -3.79 4.59
C VAL A 102 -8.94 -4.82 4.13
N VAL A 103 -9.24 -4.88 2.83
CA VAL A 103 -10.19 -5.85 2.26
C VAL A 103 -9.73 -7.27 2.56
N TRP A 104 -8.45 -7.58 2.28
CA TRP A 104 -7.87 -8.87 2.60
C TRP A 104 -7.99 -9.22 4.10
N ALA A 105 -7.71 -8.26 4.98
CA ALA A 105 -7.82 -8.43 6.43
C ALA A 105 -9.27 -8.61 6.92
N VAL A 106 -10.26 -8.07 6.20
CA VAL A 106 -11.68 -8.26 6.51
C VAL A 106 -12.18 -9.61 6.00
N GLU A 107 -11.81 -9.99 4.78
CA GLU A 107 -12.25 -11.24 4.16
C GLU A 107 -11.70 -12.47 4.90
N ARG A 108 -10.51 -12.35 5.49
CA ARG A 108 -9.94 -13.40 6.35
C ARG A 108 -10.67 -13.59 7.70
N ARG A 109 -11.59 -12.70 8.07
CA ARG A 109 -12.37 -12.78 9.32
C ARG A 109 -13.77 -13.37 9.14
N ARG A 110 -14.24 -13.56 7.90
CA ARG A 110 -15.49 -14.27 7.61
C ARG A 110 -15.22 -15.76 7.49
#